data_AF-A0A4Y2TJC4-F1
#
_entry.id   AF-A0A4Y2TJC4-F1
#
_cell.length_a   1.000
_cell.length_b   1.000
_cell.length_c   1.000
_cell.angle_alpha   90.00
_cell.angle_beta   90.00
_cell.angle_gamma   90.00
#
_symmetry.space_group_name_H-M   'P 1'
#
loop_
_entity.id
_entity.type
_entity.pdbx_description
1 polymer ?
#
loop_
_entity_poly.entity_id
_entity_poly.type
_entity_poly.pdbx_seq_one_letter_code
_entity_poly.pdbx_strand_id
1 'polypeptide(L)'
;MAGETAEDEAHLICTEKSFELECFKLYDRLISEIKSRSDIYHTISFDFSFLSGKALNESSISYLEKSAADSGAKYNRDMDTLKLVSEVATCKFRVKELVKNISIARFPSGYFESCLKVWVKKCLSEHRNSITDIYDNACEC
;
A
#
# COMPACT_ATOMS: atom_id res chain seq x y z
N MET A 1 -17.60 -64.66 18.00
CA MET A 1 -16.37 -63.91 17.71
C MET A 1 -16.78 -62.64 16.98
N ALA A 2 -17.17 -61.62 17.73
CA ALA A 2 -17.56 -60.31 17.19
C ALA A 2 -17.32 -59.30 18.30
N GLY A 3 -16.37 -58.38 18.09
CA GLY A 3 -16.05 -57.34 19.06
C GLY A 3 -14.58 -57.01 19.05
N GLU A 4 -14.09 -56.42 17.97
CA GLU A 4 -12.76 -55.77 17.88
C GLU A 4 -12.68 -54.98 16.56
N THR A 5 -13.60 -54.04 16.33
CA THR A 5 -13.56 -53.13 15.16
C THR A 5 -14.03 -51.70 15.46
N ALA A 6 -14.38 -51.38 16.71
CA ALA A 6 -15.06 -50.12 17.04
C ALA A 6 -14.16 -49.02 17.63
N GLU A 7 -13.05 -49.36 18.31
CA GLU A 7 -12.16 -48.36 18.91
C GLU A 7 -11.25 -47.68 17.88
N ASP A 8 -10.78 -48.41 16.86
CA ASP A 8 -9.83 -47.91 15.87
C ASP A 8 -10.45 -46.86 14.93
N GLU A 9 -11.68 -47.12 14.45
CA GLU A 9 -12.43 -46.21 13.60
C GLU A 9 -12.77 -44.88 14.31
N ALA A 10 -13.12 -44.95 15.60
CA ALA A 10 -13.43 -43.77 16.41
C ALA A 10 -12.18 -42.91 16.67
N HIS A 11 -11.02 -43.55 16.87
CA HIS A 11 -9.75 -42.86 17.07
C HIS A 11 -9.24 -42.18 15.80
N LEU A 12 -9.46 -42.80 14.64
CA LEU A 12 -9.17 -42.23 13.31
C LEU A 12 -10.05 -41.01 13.02
N ILE A 13 -11.37 -41.09 13.24
CA ILE A 13 -12.30 -39.97 13.08
C ILE A 13 -11.94 -38.81 14.04
N CYS A 14 -11.54 -39.12 15.27
CA CYS A 14 -11.11 -38.12 16.24
C CYS A 14 -9.84 -37.38 15.78
N THR A 15 -8.89 -38.12 15.20
CA THR A 15 -7.63 -37.57 14.68
C THR A 15 -7.87 -36.73 13.43
N GLU A 16 -8.72 -37.19 12.51
CA GLU A 16 -9.10 -36.44 11.30
C GLU A 16 -9.78 -35.12 11.65
N LYS A 17 -10.75 -35.12 12.57
CA LYS A 17 -11.41 -33.89 13.04
C LYS A 17 -10.46 -32.95 13.77
N SER A 18 -9.48 -33.49 14.50
CA SER A 18 -8.45 -32.67 15.14
C SER A 18 -7.55 -31.99 14.11
N PHE A 19 -7.16 -32.69 13.05
CA PHE A 19 -6.37 -32.15 11.95
C PHE A 19 -7.15 -31.09 11.16
N GLU A 20 -8.43 -31.34 10.89
CA GLU A 20 -9.32 -30.38 10.23
C GLU A 20 -9.46 -29.09 11.05
N LEU A 21 -9.61 -29.20 12.38
CA LEU A 21 -9.65 -28.05 13.27
C LEU A 21 -8.34 -27.25 13.26
N GLU A 22 -7.18 -27.92 13.25
CA GLU A 22 -5.89 -27.24 13.11
C GLU A 22 -5.76 -26.54 11.74
N CYS A 23 -6.27 -27.14 10.68
CA CYS A 23 -6.34 -26.49 9.36
C CYS A 23 -7.21 -25.22 9.42
N PHE A 24 -8.38 -25.27 10.04
CA PHE A 24 -9.24 -24.08 10.19
C PHE A 24 -8.56 -22.97 11.01
N LYS A 25 -7.88 -23.32 12.11
CA LYS A 25 -7.12 -22.33 12.89
C LYS A 25 -6.01 -21.67 12.05
N LEU A 26 -5.32 -22.45 11.22
CA LEU A 26 -4.31 -21.91 10.30
C LEU A 26 -4.92 -20.98 9.25
N TYR A 27 -6.07 -21.36 8.67
CA TYR A 27 -6.79 -20.51 7.72
C TYR A 27 -7.28 -19.21 8.36
N ASP A 28 -7.86 -19.28 9.55
CA ASP A 28 -8.32 -18.09 10.28
C ASP A 28 -7.16 -17.14 10.60
N ARG A 29 -6.02 -17.69 11.02
CA ARG A 29 -4.80 -16.91 11.23
C ARG A 29 -4.34 -16.25 9.93
N LEU A 30 -4.24 -16.99 8.83
CA LEU A 30 -3.85 -16.46 7.53
C LEU A 30 -4.78 -15.33 7.07
N ILE A 31 -6.09 -15.52 7.21
CA ILE A 31 -7.09 -14.51 6.84
C ILE A 31 -6.94 -13.27 7.73
N SER A 32 -6.71 -13.44 9.03
CA SER A 32 -6.50 -12.32 9.97
C SER A 32 -5.26 -11.51 9.60
N GLU A 33 -4.14 -12.17 9.30
CA GLU A 33 -2.89 -11.53 8.87
C GLU A 33 -3.09 -10.75 7.55
N ILE A 34 -3.75 -11.36 6.56
CA ILE A 34 -4.03 -10.70 5.28
C ILE A 34 -4.89 -9.45 5.48
N LYS A 35 -5.93 -9.53 6.32
CA LYS A 35 -6.79 -8.38 6.65
C LYS A 35 -6.02 -7.28 7.35
N SER A 36 -5.25 -7.63 8.38
CA SER A 36 -4.43 -6.66 9.13
C SER A 36 -3.47 -5.91 8.20
N ARG A 37 -2.76 -6.63 7.33
CA ARG A 37 -1.88 -6.01 6.33
C ARG A 37 -2.65 -5.12 5.37
N SER A 38 -3.79 -5.58 4.88
CA SER A 38 -4.65 -4.78 3.99
C SER A 38 -5.09 -3.46 4.63
N ASP A 39 -5.45 -3.48 5.91
CA ASP A 39 -5.86 -2.27 6.64
C ASP A 39 -4.70 -1.28 6.76
N ILE A 40 -3.49 -1.78 7.08
CA ILE A 40 -2.26 -0.97 7.11
C ILE A 40 -2.00 -0.32 5.75
N TYR A 41 -2.07 -1.09 4.66
CA TYR A 41 -1.90 -0.57 3.30
C TYR A 41 -2.92 0.52 2.97
N HIS A 42 -4.18 0.31 3.36
CA HIS A 42 -5.24 1.29 3.14
C HIS A 42 -4.96 2.59 3.90
N THR A 43 -4.54 2.50 5.16
CA THR A 43 -4.19 3.68 5.98
C THR A 43 -3.04 4.47 5.36
N ILE A 44 -1.95 3.80 4.99
CA ILE A 44 -0.79 4.48 4.39
C ILE A 44 -1.18 5.09 3.04
N SER A 45 -1.91 4.35 2.19
CA SER A 45 -2.41 4.89 0.92
C SER A 45 -3.29 6.13 1.11
N PHE A 46 -4.07 6.18 2.19
CA PHE A 46 -4.90 7.33 2.52
C PHE A 46 -4.06 8.53 2.97
N ASP A 47 -3.07 8.32 3.84
CA ASP A 47 -2.16 9.38 4.30
C ASP A 47 -1.41 10.02 3.13
N PHE A 48 -1.02 9.24 2.13
CA PHE A 48 -0.32 9.74 0.92
C PHE A 48 -1.25 10.10 -0.24
N SER A 49 -2.56 10.19 -0.03
CA SER A 49 -3.54 10.52 -1.09
C SER A 49 -3.30 11.90 -1.74
N PHE A 50 -2.60 12.81 -1.05
CA PHE A 50 -2.17 14.11 -1.56
C PHE A 50 -1.13 14.01 -2.70
N LEU A 51 -0.49 12.85 -2.89
CA LEU A 51 0.40 12.56 -4.02
C LEU A 51 -0.35 12.07 -5.28
N SER A 52 -1.68 12.00 -5.22
CA SER A 52 -2.48 11.66 -6.40
C SER A 52 -2.29 12.72 -7.51
N GLY A 53 -2.34 12.29 -8.77
CA GLY A 53 -2.21 13.21 -9.91
C GLY A 53 -3.22 14.37 -9.88
N LYS A 54 -4.43 14.11 -9.37
CA LYS A 54 -5.46 15.15 -9.16
C LYS A 54 -5.02 16.18 -8.11
N ALA A 55 -4.61 15.73 -6.92
CA ALA A 55 -4.15 16.62 -5.86
C ALA A 55 -2.88 17.40 -6.28
N LEU A 56 -1.94 16.72 -6.92
CA LEU A 56 -0.75 17.34 -7.50
C LEU A 56 -1.10 18.33 -8.62
N ASN A 57 -2.22 18.24 -9.30
CA ASN A 57 -2.63 19.23 -10.30
C ASN A 57 -3.40 20.41 -9.66
N GLU A 58 -4.36 20.12 -8.79
CA GLU A 58 -5.37 21.07 -8.32
C GLU A 58 -5.04 21.74 -6.97
N SER A 59 -4.40 21.03 -6.04
CA SER A 59 -4.16 21.54 -4.68
C SER A 59 -3.10 22.64 -4.62
N SER A 60 -3.16 23.51 -3.61
CA SER A 60 -2.11 24.51 -3.38
C SER A 60 -0.79 23.87 -2.96
N ILE A 61 0.32 24.57 -3.24
CA ILE A 61 1.64 24.13 -2.78
C ILE A 61 1.70 24.04 -1.25
N SER A 62 1.12 25.01 -0.55
CA SER A 62 1.06 25.06 0.91
C SER A 62 0.31 23.87 1.52
N TYR A 63 -0.77 23.42 0.88
CA TYR A 63 -1.49 22.23 1.31
C TYR A 63 -0.62 20.98 1.15
N LEU A 64 0.04 20.84 0.01
CA LEU A 64 0.88 19.68 -0.30
C LEU A 64 2.10 19.60 0.62
N GLU A 65 2.76 20.73 0.88
CA GLU A 65 3.87 20.82 1.83
C GLU A 65 3.44 20.49 3.26
N LYS A 66 2.27 20.98 3.68
CA LYS A 66 1.71 20.63 4.99
C LYS A 66 1.41 19.13 5.09
N SER A 67 0.70 18.56 4.12
CA SER A 67 0.39 17.12 4.12
C SER A 67 1.65 16.25 4.07
N ALA A 68 2.68 16.70 3.34
CA ALA A 68 3.99 16.06 3.32
C ALA A 68 4.69 16.14 4.68
N ALA A 69 4.65 17.30 5.35
CA ALA A 69 5.22 17.45 6.68
C ALA A 69 4.49 16.59 7.72
N ASP A 70 3.16 16.58 7.70
CA ASP A 70 2.32 15.77 8.60
C ASP A 70 2.62 14.27 8.41
N SER A 71 2.73 13.82 7.15
CA SER A 71 3.07 12.42 6.83
C SER A 71 4.51 12.08 7.19
N GLY A 72 5.46 12.97 6.91
CA GLY A 72 6.87 12.79 7.26
C GLY A 72 7.07 12.72 8.78
N ALA A 73 6.31 13.49 9.56
CA ALA A 73 6.32 13.42 11.01
C ALA A 73 5.74 12.09 11.52
N LYS A 74 4.66 11.59 10.88
CA LYS A 74 4.03 10.30 11.22
C LYS A 74 4.94 9.11 10.96
N TYR A 75 5.71 9.15 9.88
CA TYR A 75 6.62 8.08 9.44
C TYR A 75 8.10 8.46 9.58
N ASN A 76 8.43 9.25 10.60
CA ASN A 76 9.76 9.88 10.77
C ASN A 76 10.92 8.90 10.96
N ARG A 77 10.65 7.64 11.29
CA ARG A 77 11.66 6.60 11.45
C ARG A 77 12.24 6.19 10.10
N ASP A 78 11.41 6.22 9.06
CA ASP A 78 11.74 5.66 7.75
C ASP A 78 11.75 6.71 6.63
N MET A 79 11.22 7.91 6.89
CA MET A 79 11.19 9.02 5.95
C MET A 79 11.74 10.33 6.50
N ASP A 80 12.60 10.95 5.69
CA ASP A 80 13.07 12.31 5.91
C ASP A 80 11.98 13.31 5.53
N THR A 81 11.43 13.96 6.55
CA THR A 81 10.35 14.94 6.40
C THR A 81 10.75 16.11 5.51
N LEU A 82 11.97 16.65 5.66
CA LEU A 82 12.42 17.81 4.89
C LEU A 82 12.59 17.44 3.42
N LYS A 83 13.16 16.27 3.16
CA LYS A 83 13.30 15.72 1.82
C LYS A 83 11.95 15.55 1.14
N LEU A 84 11.00 14.89 1.82
CA LEU A 84 9.64 14.67 1.30
C LEU A 84 8.93 15.98 0.95
N VAL A 85 8.97 16.98 1.85
CA VAL A 85 8.36 18.31 1.60
C VAL A 85 8.98 18.96 0.36
N SER A 86 10.30 18.95 0.24
CA SER A 86 11.01 19.57 -0.90
C SER A 86 10.71 18.89 -2.24
N GLU A 87 10.57 17.56 -2.23
CA GLU A 87 10.28 16.77 -3.42
C GLU A 87 8.85 16.93 -3.88
N VAL A 88 7.90 16.97 -2.96
CA VAL A 88 6.49 17.23 -3.24
C VAL A 88 6.34 18.61 -3.87
N ALA A 89 7.06 19.61 -3.36
CA ALA A 89 7.06 20.94 -3.95
C ALA A 89 7.62 20.93 -5.38
N THR A 90 8.76 20.28 -5.59
CA THR A 90 9.36 20.12 -6.92
C THR A 90 8.44 19.37 -7.89
N CYS A 91 7.78 18.32 -7.41
CA CYS A 91 6.88 17.49 -8.20
C CYS A 91 5.66 18.29 -8.69
N LYS A 92 5.08 19.14 -7.83
CA LYS A 92 3.96 20.03 -8.19
C LYS A 92 4.29 20.91 -9.40
N PHE A 93 5.49 21.51 -9.44
CA PHE A 93 5.91 22.34 -10.56
C PHE A 93 6.07 21.53 -11.85
N ARG A 94 6.69 20.36 -11.77
CA ARG A 94 6.87 19.45 -12.92
C ARG A 94 5.55 18.92 -13.46
N VAL A 95 4.58 18.61 -12.60
CA VAL A 95 3.23 18.19 -13.03
C VAL A 95 2.52 19.30 -13.80
N LYS A 96 2.60 20.56 -13.34
CA LYS A 96 2.02 21.70 -14.08
C LYS A 96 2.64 21.87 -15.47
N GLU A 97 3.96 21.74 -15.56
CA GLU A 97 4.69 21.81 -16.82
C GLU A 97 4.29 20.67 -17.76
N LEU A 98 4.20 19.44 -17.23
CA LEU A 98 3.77 18.27 -17.98
C LEU A 98 2.33 18.39 -18.49
N VAL A 99 1.39 18.84 -17.65
CA VAL A 99 -0.01 19.07 -18.05
C VAL A 99 -0.08 20.11 -19.16
N LYS A 100 0.70 21.20 -19.05
CA LYS A 100 0.80 22.22 -20.10
C LYS A 100 1.34 21.63 -21.40
N ASN A 101 2.45 20.90 -21.34
CA ASN A 101 3.06 20.28 -22.53
C ASN A 101 2.13 19.27 -23.20
N ILE A 102 1.36 18.51 -22.42
CA ILE A 102 0.36 17.58 -22.96
C ILE A 102 -0.84 18.33 -23.54
N SER A 103 -1.30 19.44 -22.93
CA SER A 103 -2.39 20.23 -23.52
C SER A 103 -2.01 20.85 -24.87
N ILE A 104 -0.71 21.12 -25.08
CA ILE A 104 -0.16 21.63 -26.34
C ILE A 104 0.03 20.49 -27.35
N ALA A 105 0.43 19.31 -26.88
CA ALA A 105 0.61 18.15 -27.72
C ALA A 105 -0.76 17.51 -28.02
N ARG A 106 -1.17 17.52 -29.29
CA ARG A 106 -2.41 16.85 -29.77
C ARG A 106 -2.30 15.33 -29.61
N PHE A 107 -2.40 14.82 -28.39
CA PHE A 107 -2.48 13.40 -28.12
C PHE A 107 -3.95 12.95 -28.16
N PRO A 108 -4.25 11.77 -28.73
CA PRO A 108 -5.56 11.16 -28.62
C PRO A 108 -5.95 11.01 -27.14
N SER A 109 -7.17 11.43 -26.79
CA SER A 109 -7.73 11.36 -25.43
C SER A 109 -7.65 9.93 -24.90
N GLY A 110 -6.72 9.67 -23.99
CA GLY A 110 -6.46 8.34 -23.41
C GLY A 110 -5.00 8.09 -23.03
N TYR A 111 -4.05 8.74 -23.72
CA TYR A 111 -2.61 8.63 -23.40
C TYR A 111 -2.18 9.40 -22.14
N PHE A 112 -2.96 10.42 -21.74
CA PHE A 112 -2.66 11.31 -20.62
C PHE A 112 -2.56 10.57 -19.28
N GLU A 113 -3.53 9.72 -18.97
CA GLU A 113 -3.60 9.04 -17.67
C GLU A 113 -2.51 7.98 -17.54
N SER A 114 -2.17 7.28 -18.62
CA SER A 114 -1.11 6.29 -18.66
C SER A 114 0.29 6.92 -18.49
N CYS A 115 0.58 8.02 -19.18
CA CYS A 115 1.88 8.70 -19.06
C CYS A 115 2.07 9.36 -17.68
N LEU A 116 1.01 9.98 -17.12
CA LEU A 116 1.04 10.54 -15.78
C LEU A 116 1.22 9.45 -14.73
N LYS A 117 0.51 8.31 -14.86
CA LYS A 117 0.69 7.14 -14.00
C LYS A 117 2.12 6.61 -14.09
N VAL A 118 2.71 6.49 -15.29
CA VAL A 118 4.09 6.01 -15.46
C VAL A 118 5.10 6.98 -14.84
N TRP A 119 4.93 8.29 -15.02
CA TRP A 119 5.85 9.28 -14.48
C TRP A 119 5.73 9.44 -12.96
N VAL A 120 4.51 9.49 -12.42
CA VAL A 120 4.27 9.47 -10.96
C VAL A 120 4.80 8.18 -10.37
N LYS A 121 4.59 7.02 -11.02
CA LYS A 121 5.14 5.74 -10.57
C LYS A 121 6.67 5.71 -10.66
N LYS A 122 7.30 6.44 -11.60
CA LYS A 122 8.76 6.58 -11.70
C LYS A 122 9.34 7.50 -10.62
N CYS A 123 8.76 8.68 -10.42
CA CYS A 123 9.14 9.57 -9.31
C CYS A 123 8.91 8.89 -7.96
N LEU A 124 7.80 8.18 -7.76
CA LEU A 124 7.55 7.40 -6.56
C LEU A 124 8.41 6.14 -6.48
N SER A 125 8.92 5.59 -7.59
CA SER A 125 9.82 4.42 -7.55
C SER A 125 11.20 4.76 -7.01
N GLU A 126 11.64 6.01 -7.17
CA GLU A 126 12.88 6.51 -6.56
C GLU A 126 12.74 6.63 -5.03
N HIS A 127 11.50 6.75 -4.54
CA HIS A 127 11.13 6.69 -3.11
C HIS A 127 10.52 5.34 -2.69
N ARG A 128 10.36 4.39 -3.63
CA ARG A 128 9.72 3.11 -3.32
C ARG A 128 10.49 2.39 -2.26
N ASN A 129 11.81 2.44 -2.26
CA ASN A 129 12.59 1.74 -1.24
C ASN A 129 12.20 2.24 0.15
N SER A 130 12.23 3.56 0.41
CA SER A 130 11.82 4.13 1.71
C SER A 130 10.35 3.88 2.06
N ILE A 131 9.42 3.93 1.10
CA ILE A 131 8.01 3.64 1.35
C ILE A 131 7.75 2.13 1.54
N THR A 132 8.48 1.26 0.84
CA THR A 132 8.42 -0.20 0.98
C THR A 132 9.09 -0.65 2.27
N ASP A 133 10.14 0.04 2.70
CA ASP A 133 10.78 -0.16 3.99
C ASP A 133 9.85 0.25 5.15
N ILE A 134 9.06 1.34 5.01
CA ILE A 134 7.94 1.64 5.94
C ILE A 134 6.94 0.48 5.97
N TYR A 135 6.56 -0.05 4.81
CA TYR A 135 5.58 -1.12 4.69
C TYR A 135 6.08 -2.42 5.36
N ASP A 136 7.34 -2.78 5.15
CA ASP A 136 7.95 -3.98 5.71
C ASP A 136 8.17 -3.82 7.23
N ASN A 137 8.64 -2.65 7.71
CA ASN A 137 8.81 -2.36 9.14
C ASN A 137 7.48 -2.29 9.91
N ALA A 138 6.39 -1.83 9.27
CA ALA A 138 5.07 -1.79 9.88
C ALA A 138 4.43 -3.19 10.03
N CYS A 139 4.89 -4.18 9.26
CA CYS A 139 4.42 -5.57 9.34
C CYS A 139 5.22 -6.43 10.35
N GLU A 140 6.32 -5.92 10.92
CA GLU A 140 7.16 -6.63 11.90
C GLU A 140 6.83 -6.33 13.38
N CYS A 141 5.78 -5.55 13.67
CA CYS A 141 5.27 -5.27 15.02
C CYS A 141 4.00 -6.08 15.34
#